data_AF-A0A954M3A7-F1
#
_entry.id   AF-A0A954M3A7-F1
#
_cell.length_a   1.000
_cell.length_b   1.000
_cell.length_c   1.000
_cell.angle_alpha   90.00
_cell.angle_beta   90.00
_cell.angle_gamma   90.00
#
_symmetry.space_group_name_H-M   'P 1'
#
loop_
_entity.id
_entity.type
_entity.pdbx_description
1 polymer ?
#
loop_
_entity_poly.entity_id
_entity_poly.type
_entity_poly.pdbx_seq_one_letter_code
_entity_poly.pdbx_strand_id
1 'polypeptide(L)'
;QRPAFYPPSDGYQPPEDPVVGCVRQIEAVRDIKQALPDLVVVGTAYSYFQEFIPHVAQAVVRDGWTDFVGLGRLILSDWELPAKVLRGDDYRADKKICRTFSDCTTAPRNGIISGCYPLDPYYKALPEFEQLKQAKRSS
;
A
#
# COMPACT_ATOMS: atom_id res chain seq x y z
N GLN A 1 -4.77 10.91 7.43
CA GLN A 1 -4.60 9.48 7.78
C GLN A 1 -4.48 8.67 6.50
N ARG A 2 -3.81 7.51 6.53
CA ARG A 2 -3.59 6.66 5.35
C ARG A 2 -4.88 5.94 4.90
N PRO A 3 -5.14 5.81 3.59
CA PRO A 3 -6.19 4.95 3.07
C PRO A 3 -5.99 3.48 3.52
N ALA A 4 -7.00 2.90 4.15
CA ALA A 4 -7.01 1.49 4.54
C ALA A 4 -8.45 1.01 4.64
N PHE A 5 -8.71 -0.21 4.16
CA PHE A 5 -10.00 -0.87 4.34
C PHE A 5 -10.17 -1.33 5.79
N TYR A 6 -9.07 -1.76 6.42
CA TYR A 6 -9.00 -2.09 7.84
C TYR A 6 -8.06 -1.10 8.51
N PRO A 7 -8.54 -0.14 9.31
CA PRO A 7 -7.66 0.79 10.01
C PRO A 7 -6.73 0.06 11.01
N PRO A 8 -5.57 0.65 11.37
CA PRO A 8 -4.73 0.13 12.45
C PRO A 8 -5.48 0.16 13.80
N SER A 9 -4.92 -0.50 14.82
CA SER A 9 -5.51 -0.61 16.17
C SER A 9 -5.93 0.72 16.81
N ASP A 10 -5.20 1.79 16.51
CA ASP A 10 -5.41 3.17 16.97
C ASP A 10 -5.97 4.08 15.85
N GLY A 11 -6.48 3.49 14.76
CA GLY A 11 -7.00 4.22 13.62
C GLY A 11 -8.49 4.58 13.77
N TYR A 12 -8.87 5.75 13.26
CA TYR A 12 -10.27 6.12 13.05
C TYR A 12 -10.76 5.66 11.67
N GLN A 13 -12.08 5.59 11.49
CA GLN A 13 -12.68 5.33 10.18
C GLN A 13 -12.38 6.48 9.22
N PRO A 14 -11.98 6.21 7.97
CA PRO A 14 -11.75 7.26 6.98
C PRO A 14 -12.97 8.19 6.87
N PRO A 15 -12.77 9.52 6.78
CA PRO A 15 -13.88 10.49 6.70
C PRO A 15 -14.61 10.44 5.35
N GLU A 16 -14.11 9.65 4.40
CA GLU A 16 -14.59 9.48 3.04
C GLU A 16 -14.14 8.11 2.52
N ASP A 17 -14.64 7.71 1.33
CA ASP A 17 -14.13 6.51 0.64
C ASP A 17 -12.62 6.63 0.42
N PRO A 18 -11.79 5.65 0.83
CA PRO A 18 -10.36 5.80 0.71
C PRO A 18 -9.84 5.80 -0.74
N VAL A 19 -10.62 5.33 -1.72
CA VAL A 19 -10.31 5.53 -3.15
C VAL A 19 -10.30 7.03 -3.48
N VAL A 20 -11.29 7.79 -2.98
CA VAL A 20 -11.36 9.25 -3.17
C VAL A 20 -10.13 9.91 -2.57
N GLY A 21 -9.72 9.47 -1.37
CA GLY A 21 -8.49 9.96 -0.75
C GLY A 21 -7.22 9.66 -1.56
N CYS A 22 -7.15 8.50 -2.23
CA CYS A 22 -6.03 8.16 -3.12
C CYS A 22 -6.05 9.00 -4.40
N VAL A 23 -7.23 9.21 -5.00
CA VAL A 23 -7.37 10.06 -6.20
C VAL A 23 -6.98 11.50 -5.88
N ARG A 24 -7.40 12.05 -4.74
CA ARG A 24 -6.99 13.39 -4.32
C ARG A 24 -5.49 13.52 -4.13
N GLN A 25 -4.80 12.47 -3.67
CA GLN A 25 -3.33 12.48 -3.62
C GLN A 25 -2.69 12.49 -5.01
N ILE A 26 -3.26 11.74 -5.97
CA ILE A 26 -2.82 11.76 -7.37
C ILE A 26 -3.01 13.16 -7.97
N GLU A 27 -4.16 13.78 -7.74
CA GLU A 27 -4.46 15.14 -8.21
C GLU A 27 -3.50 16.18 -7.60
N ALA A 28 -3.23 16.11 -6.30
CA ALA A 28 -2.27 17.01 -5.66
C ALA A 28 -0.85 16.86 -6.25
N VAL A 29 -0.42 15.63 -6.56
CA VAL A 29 0.87 15.36 -7.21
C VAL A 29 0.89 15.87 -8.65
N ARG A 30 -0.22 15.73 -9.38
CA ARG A 30 -0.39 16.30 -10.72
C ARG A 30 -0.27 17.83 -10.69
N ASP A 31 -0.94 18.50 -9.75
CA ASP A 31 -0.88 19.97 -9.62
C ASP A 31 0.55 20.45 -9.37
N ILE A 32 1.31 19.71 -8.55
CA ILE A 32 2.74 19.97 -8.32
C ILE A 32 3.53 19.80 -9.62
N LYS A 33 3.34 18.71 -10.38
CA LYS A 33 4.03 18.48 -11.65
C LYS A 33 3.68 19.53 -12.71
N GLN A 34 2.45 20.02 -12.72
CA GLN A 34 2.04 21.10 -13.64
C GLN A 34 2.70 22.43 -13.28
N ALA A 35 2.82 22.74 -11.99
CA ALA A 35 3.47 23.96 -11.52
C ALA A 35 5.01 23.90 -11.64
N LEU A 36 5.60 22.72 -11.47
CA LEU A 36 7.05 22.48 -11.45
C LEU A 36 7.42 21.26 -12.32
N PRO A 37 7.41 21.40 -13.67
CA PRO A 37 7.60 20.26 -14.58
C PRO A 37 8.92 19.50 -14.37
N ASP A 38 9.99 20.21 -14.05
CA ASP A 38 11.33 19.64 -13.87
C ASP A 38 11.55 19.01 -12.48
N LEU A 39 10.62 19.22 -11.54
CA LEU A 39 10.70 18.60 -10.23
C LEU A 39 10.40 17.10 -10.34
N VAL A 40 11.32 16.28 -9.85
CA VAL A 40 11.11 14.83 -9.76
C VAL A 40 10.19 14.51 -8.59
N VAL A 41 9.06 13.85 -8.86
CA VAL A 41 8.03 13.52 -7.87
C VAL A 41 7.73 12.03 -7.87
N VAL A 42 7.75 11.45 -6.67
CA VAL A 42 7.29 10.08 -6.39
C VAL A 42 5.88 10.14 -5.81
N GLY A 43 4.89 9.66 -6.55
CA GLY A 43 3.53 9.54 -6.02
C GLY A 43 3.43 8.39 -5.02
N THR A 44 2.48 8.47 -4.07
CA THR A 44 2.30 7.44 -3.03
C THR A 44 0.84 6.94 -2.96
N ALA A 45 0.52 6.13 -1.95
CA ALA A 45 -0.80 5.52 -1.72
C ALA A 45 -1.31 4.49 -2.76
N TYR A 46 -0.57 4.25 -3.84
CA TYR A 46 -0.99 3.35 -4.92
C TYR A 46 -1.33 1.92 -4.47
N SER A 47 -0.71 1.41 -3.40
CA SER A 47 -1.03 0.08 -2.87
C SER A 47 -2.51 -0.13 -2.52
N TYR A 48 -3.29 0.95 -2.37
CA TYR A 48 -4.74 0.87 -2.14
C TYR A 48 -5.53 0.43 -3.39
N PHE A 49 -4.99 0.63 -4.59
CA PHE A 49 -5.62 0.20 -5.85
C PHE A 49 -5.46 -1.31 -6.13
N GLN A 50 -4.68 -2.02 -5.31
CA GLN A 50 -4.57 -3.48 -5.33
C GLN A 50 -4.26 -4.04 -6.73
N GLU A 51 -5.13 -4.86 -7.31
CA GLU A 51 -4.97 -5.42 -8.65
C GLU A 51 -4.80 -4.36 -9.73
N PHE A 52 -5.37 -3.16 -9.53
CA PHE A 52 -5.35 -2.07 -10.50
C PHE A 52 -4.08 -1.22 -10.43
N ILE A 53 -3.14 -1.52 -9.52
CA ILE A 53 -1.88 -0.78 -9.41
C ILE A 53 -1.20 -0.60 -10.78
N PRO A 54 -1.00 -1.64 -11.61
CA PRO A 54 -0.32 -1.47 -12.90
C PRO A 54 -1.08 -0.56 -13.87
N HIS A 55 -2.41 -0.54 -13.80
CA HIS A 55 -3.26 0.27 -14.67
C HIS A 55 -3.27 1.74 -14.25
N VAL A 56 -3.35 2.00 -12.96
CA VAL A 56 -3.26 3.38 -12.43
C VAL A 56 -1.85 3.91 -12.62
N ALA A 57 -0.83 3.13 -12.26
CA ALA A 57 0.57 3.52 -12.33
C ALA A 57 1.02 3.89 -13.75
N GLN A 58 0.69 3.06 -14.74
CA GLN A 58 1.06 3.35 -16.12
C GLN A 58 0.38 4.64 -16.64
N ALA A 59 -0.86 4.91 -16.22
CA ALA A 59 -1.61 6.06 -16.68
C ALA A 59 -1.01 7.36 -16.14
N VAL A 60 -0.80 7.44 -14.82
CA VAL A 60 -0.26 8.64 -14.18
C VAL A 60 1.19 8.95 -14.61
N VAL A 61 2.00 7.92 -14.90
CA VAL A 61 3.37 8.11 -15.40
C VAL A 61 3.33 8.57 -16.87
N ARG A 62 2.56 7.89 -17.72
CA ARG A 62 2.45 8.23 -19.14
C ARG A 62 1.92 9.65 -19.36
N ASP A 63 0.97 10.07 -18.54
CA ASP A 63 0.34 11.39 -18.64
C ASP A 63 1.18 12.50 -17.97
N GLY A 64 2.36 12.16 -17.43
CA GLY A 64 3.29 13.10 -16.81
C GLY A 64 2.83 13.64 -15.45
N TRP A 65 1.91 12.95 -14.79
CA TRP A 65 1.36 13.38 -13.48
C TRP A 65 2.30 13.04 -12.33
N THR A 66 3.22 12.09 -12.51
CA THR A 66 4.29 11.74 -11.57
C THR A 66 5.45 11.09 -12.34
N ASP A 67 6.68 11.19 -11.82
CA ASP A 67 7.84 10.54 -12.46
C ASP A 67 8.00 9.08 -12.00
N PHE A 68 7.65 8.79 -10.75
CA PHE A 68 7.73 7.44 -10.18
C PHE A 68 6.50 7.10 -9.33
N VAL A 69 6.13 5.81 -9.32
CA VAL A 69 5.08 5.28 -8.45
C VAL A 69 5.71 4.57 -7.26
N GLY A 70 5.52 5.13 -6.06
CA GLY A 70 5.98 4.56 -4.81
C GLY A 70 5.05 3.48 -4.27
N LEU A 71 5.60 2.30 -4.00
CA LEU A 71 4.90 1.18 -3.35
C LEU A 71 5.45 0.95 -1.94
N GLY A 72 4.58 1.18 -0.94
CA GLY A 72 4.92 0.98 0.47
C GLY A 72 4.47 -0.39 0.98
N ARG A 73 3.33 -0.44 1.68
CA ARG A 73 2.81 -1.63 2.37
C ARG A 73 2.72 -2.90 1.51
N LEU A 74 2.53 -2.77 0.19
CA LEU A 74 2.48 -3.93 -0.69
C LEU A 74 3.84 -4.62 -0.85
N ILE A 75 4.96 -3.90 -0.76
CA ILE A 75 6.29 -4.51 -0.91
C ILE A 75 6.59 -5.52 0.21
N LEU A 76 5.91 -5.41 1.36
CA LEU A 76 6.02 -6.35 2.47
C LEU A 76 5.36 -7.71 2.19
N SER A 77 4.44 -7.77 1.23
CA SER A 77 3.77 -9.02 0.85
C SER A 77 4.21 -9.50 -0.53
N ASP A 78 4.42 -8.59 -1.48
CA ASP A 78 4.88 -8.90 -2.84
C ASP A 78 5.91 -7.89 -3.35
N TRP A 79 7.15 -8.06 -2.92
CA TRP A 79 8.28 -7.28 -3.42
C TRP A 79 8.60 -7.48 -4.91
N GLU A 80 8.14 -8.58 -5.51
CA GLU A 80 8.38 -8.90 -6.92
C GLU A 80 7.31 -8.33 -7.86
N LEU A 81 6.24 -7.72 -7.32
CA LEU A 81 5.13 -7.17 -8.11
C LEU A 81 5.62 -6.35 -9.32
N PRO A 82 6.53 -5.36 -9.18
CA PRO A 82 6.95 -4.56 -10.33
C PRO A 82 7.60 -5.41 -11.43
N ALA A 83 8.43 -6.38 -11.04
CA ALA A 83 9.12 -7.25 -11.99
C ALA A 83 8.15 -8.20 -12.70
N LYS A 84 7.18 -8.78 -11.98
CA LYS A 84 6.11 -9.62 -12.55
C LYS A 84 5.30 -8.86 -13.59
N VAL A 85 4.88 -7.64 -13.25
CA VAL A 85 4.11 -6.76 -14.14
C VAL A 85 4.90 -6.46 -15.42
N LEU A 86 6.18 -6.12 -15.31
CA LEU A 86 7.03 -5.78 -16.45
C LEU A 86 7.32 -6.99 -17.36
N ARG A 87 7.35 -8.21 -16.81
CA ARG A 87 7.50 -9.44 -17.60
C ARG A 87 6.20 -9.91 -18.25
N GLY A 88 5.05 -9.33 -17.88
CA GLY A 88 3.74 -9.80 -18.31
C GLY A 88 3.25 -11.05 -17.59
N ASP A 89 3.83 -11.36 -16.42
CA ASP A 89 3.40 -12.48 -15.58
C ASP A 89 2.01 -12.18 -14.99
N ASP A 90 1.21 -13.21 -14.70
CA ASP A 90 -0.01 -13.05 -13.90
C ASP A 90 0.34 -12.81 -12.43
N TYR A 91 0.61 -11.55 -12.10
CA TYR A 91 0.98 -11.09 -10.76
C TYR A 91 -0.10 -11.29 -9.68
N ARG A 92 -1.28 -11.79 -10.04
CA ARG A 92 -2.38 -12.09 -9.11
C ARG A 92 -2.36 -13.55 -8.65
N ALA A 93 -1.65 -14.43 -9.36
CA ALA A 93 -1.72 -15.87 -9.18
C ALA A 93 -1.31 -16.34 -7.78
N ASP A 94 -0.32 -15.68 -7.17
CA ASP A 94 0.20 -16.03 -5.84
C ASP A 94 -0.59 -15.43 -4.67
N LYS A 95 -1.62 -14.61 -4.97
CA LYS A 95 -2.49 -13.95 -3.99
C LYS A 95 -1.75 -13.10 -2.96
N LYS A 96 -0.58 -12.55 -3.31
CA LYS A 96 0.23 -11.71 -2.40
C LYS A 96 -0.12 -10.21 -2.42
N ILE A 97 -1.14 -9.80 -3.18
CA ILE A 97 -1.60 -8.41 -3.24
C ILE A 97 -2.14 -7.96 -1.89
N CYS A 98 -1.59 -6.88 -1.35
CA CYS A 98 -1.97 -6.30 -0.06
C CYS A 98 -3.44 -5.87 -0.03
N ARG A 99 -4.20 -6.35 0.95
CA ARG A 99 -5.61 -5.97 1.19
C ARG A 99 -5.79 -4.92 2.29
N THR A 100 -4.71 -4.22 2.62
CA THR A 100 -4.72 -3.12 3.60
C THR A 100 -5.20 -3.51 5.00
N PHE A 101 -4.80 -4.70 5.47
CA PHE A 101 -5.11 -5.23 6.82
C PHE A 101 -4.56 -4.39 7.98
N SER A 102 -3.66 -3.44 7.70
CA SER A 102 -2.96 -2.58 8.66
C SER A 102 -2.03 -3.26 9.68
N ASP A 103 -1.90 -4.59 9.65
CA ASP A 103 -1.00 -5.38 10.51
C ASP A 103 0.46 -4.89 10.48
N CYS A 104 0.96 -4.52 9.30
CA CYS A 104 2.27 -3.87 9.09
C CYS A 104 2.49 -2.53 9.84
N THR A 105 1.51 -2.08 10.61
CA THR A 105 1.63 -0.87 11.43
C THR A 105 1.03 -1.06 12.80
N THR A 106 -0.03 -1.86 12.91
CA THR A 106 -0.50 -2.31 14.22
C THR A 106 0.62 -3.01 14.98
N ALA A 107 1.43 -3.85 14.34
CA ALA A 107 2.53 -4.55 14.98
C ALA A 107 3.56 -3.58 15.62
N PRO A 108 4.23 -2.68 14.87
CA PRO A 108 5.21 -1.76 15.48
C PRO A 108 4.60 -0.79 16.49
N ARG A 109 3.31 -0.44 16.38
CA ARG A 109 2.62 0.38 17.39
C ARG A 109 2.43 -0.32 18.74
N ASN A 110 2.54 -1.65 18.76
CA ASN A 110 2.47 -2.48 19.96
C ASN A 110 3.84 -3.07 20.34
N GLY A 111 4.95 -2.51 19.83
CA GLY A 111 6.30 -3.00 20.12
C GLY A 111 6.65 -4.32 19.44
N ILE A 112 5.86 -4.75 18.45
CA ILE A 112 6.05 -5.99 17.68
C ILE A 112 6.74 -5.65 16.36
N ILE A 113 7.60 -6.54 15.84
CA ILE A 113 8.28 -6.33 14.55
C ILE A 113 7.29 -6.06 13.40
N SER A 114 7.67 -5.23 12.44
CA SER A 114 6.81 -4.89 11.29
C SER A 114 6.94 -5.89 10.16
N GLY A 115 5.81 -6.29 9.55
CA GLY A 115 5.78 -7.17 8.37
C GLY A 115 4.38 -7.46 7.86
N CYS A 116 4.25 -8.37 6.88
CA CYS A 116 2.95 -8.80 6.37
C CYS A 116 2.51 -10.15 6.95
N TYR A 117 1.98 -10.14 8.16
CA TYR A 117 1.51 -11.34 8.85
C TYR A 117 0.46 -12.19 8.10
N PRO A 118 -0.50 -11.62 7.34
CA PRO A 118 -1.50 -12.43 6.66
C PRO A 118 -1.04 -13.09 5.35
N LEU A 119 -0.10 -12.47 4.62
CA LEU A 119 0.26 -12.87 3.25
C LEU A 119 1.70 -13.34 3.08
N ASP A 120 2.62 -12.99 3.99
CA ASP A 120 3.99 -13.48 3.96
C ASP A 120 4.11 -14.76 4.82
N PRO A 121 4.48 -15.92 4.23
CA PRO A 121 4.66 -17.18 4.97
C PRO A 121 5.64 -17.08 6.13
N TYR A 122 6.70 -16.26 6.01
CA TYR A 122 7.68 -16.07 7.07
C TYR A 122 7.03 -15.41 8.29
N TYR A 123 6.40 -14.24 8.11
CA TYR A 123 5.73 -13.54 9.21
C TYR A 123 4.54 -14.31 9.78
N LYS A 124 3.86 -15.10 8.95
CA LYS A 124 2.73 -15.94 9.40
C LYS A 124 3.17 -17.04 10.37
N ALA A 125 4.40 -17.54 10.24
CA ALA A 125 4.94 -18.61 11.09
C ALA A 125 5.54 -18.10 12.41
N LEU A 126 5.74 -16.78 12.54
CA LEU A 126 6.33 -16.18 13.72
C LEU A 126 5.37 -16.14 14.92
N PRO A 127 5.86 -16.36 16.17
CA PRO A 127 5.04 -16.27 17.37
C PRO A 127 4.44 -14.87 17.57
N GLU A 128 5.08 -13.84 17.05
CA GLU A 128 4.60 -12.46 17.01
C GLU A 128 3.24 -12.31 16.31
N PHE A 129 2.85 -13.24 15.43
CA PHE A 129 1.53 -13.17 14.81
C PHE A 129 0.42 -13.38 15.85
N GLU A 130 0.61 -14.29 16.81
CA GLU A 130 -0.35 -14.51 17.89
C GLU A 130 -0.38 -13.31 18.85
N GLN A 131 0.78 -12.71 19.15
CA GLN A 131 0.86 -11.47 19.93
C GLN A 131 0.08 -10.34 19.24
N LEU A 132 0.23 -10.19 17.92
CA LEU A 132 -0.51 -9.20 17.14
C LEU A 132 -2.02 -9.45 17.15
N LYS A 133 -2.47 -10.70 17.04
CA LYS A 133 -3.89 -11.05 17.13
C LYS A 133 -4.47 -10.70 18.50
N GLN A 134 -3.70 -10.89 19.57
CA GLN A 134 -4.11 -10.51 20.94
C GLN A 134 -4.21 -8.98 21.06
N ALA A 135 -3.19 -8.24 20.61
CA ALA A 135 -3.18 -6.78 20.65
C ALA A 135 -4.35 -6.14 19.89
N LYS A 136 -4.75 -6.74 18.75
CA LYS A 136 -5.91 -6.28 17.96
C LYS A 136 -7.26 -6.51 18.64
N ARG A 137 -7.37 -7.48 19.56
CA ARG A 137 -8.61 -7.76 20.30
C ARG A 137 -8.78 -6.85 21.52
N SER A 138 -7.67 -6.33 22.05
CA SER A 138 -7.66 -5.43 23.20
C SER A 138 -7.77 -3.94 22.81
N SER A 139 -7.83 -3.63 21.51
CA SER A 139 -7.94 -2.27 20.96
C SER A 139 -9.36 -1.96 20.52
#